data_AF-A0AAN8I3N8-F1
#
_entry.id   AF-A0AAN8I3N8-F1
#
_cell.length_a   1.000
_cell.length_b   1.000
_cell.length_c   1.000
_cell.angle_alpha   90.00
_cell.angle_beta   90.00
_cell.angle_gamma   90.00
#
_symmetry.space_group_name_H-M   'P 1'
#
loop_
_entity.id
_entity.type
_entity.pdbx_description
1 polymer ?
#
loop_
_entity_poly.entity_id
_entity_poly.type
_entity_poly.pdbx_seq_one_letter_code
_entity_poly.pdbx_strand_id
1 'polypeptide(L)' 'MGAQARVATASLDQTVKVWELSSGELLLSVLFDVEIMSVTFDPSEYFLFCGGSDGSIFQVSLCSQVGLNTND' A
#
# COMPACT_ATOMS: atom_id res chain seq x y z
N MET A 1 2.72 -0.44 -23.41
CA MET A 1 2.93 0.20 -22.10
C MET A 1 2.13 -0.61 -21.11
N GLY A 2 2.78 -1.54 -20.42
CA GLY A 2 2.09 -2.48 -19.53
C GLY A 2 1.60 -1.72 -18.31
N ALA A 3 0.31 -1.84 -18.01
CA ALA A 3 -0.21 -1.38 -16.73
C ALA A 3 0.59 -2.09 -15.63
N GLN A 4 1.36 -1.35 -14.83
CA GLN A 4 1.89 -1.88 -13.56
C GLN A 4 0.70 -2.02 -12.62
N ALA A 5 -0.08 -3.07 -12.80
CA ALA A 5 -1.21 -3.35 -11.94
C ALA A 5 -0.68 -3.67 -10.54
N ARG A 6 -1.11 -2.91 -9.55
CA ARG A 6 -0.80 -3.16 -8.15
C ARG A 6 -2.00 -3.80 -7.47
N VAL A 7 -1.73 -4.74 -6.57
CA VAL A 7 -2.75 -5.37 -5.75
C VAL A 7 -2.42 -5.10 -4.30
N ALA A 8 -3.40 -4.62 -3.54
CA ALA A 8 -3.31 -4.54 -2.09
C ALA A 8 -4.16 -5.65 -1.46
N THR A 9 -3.61 -6.24 -0.41
CA THR A 9 -4.29 -7.25 0.40
C THR A 9 -4.20 -6.84 1.86
N ALA A 10 -5.33 -6.81 2.55
CA ALA A 10 -5.41 -6.65 3.99
C ALA A 10 -5.68 -8.00 4.66
N SER A 11 -5.15 -8.18 5.87
CA SER A 11 -5.25 -9.43 6.63
C SER A 11 -5.60 -9.16 8.10
N LEU A 12 -6.27 -10.14 8.71
CA LEU A 12 -6.55 -10.19 10.15
C LEU A 12 -5.27 -10.36 10.99
N ASP A 13 -4.14 -10.68 10.36
CA ASP A 13 -2.81 -10.63 11.01
C ASP A 13 -2.27 -9.21 11.23
N GLN A 14 -3.10 -8.19 10.97
CA GLN A 14 -2.79 -6.76 11.11
C GLN A 14 -1.79 -6.26 10.07
N THR A 15 -1.59 -7.01 8.98
CA THR A 15 -0.72 -6.58 7.88
C THR A 15 -1.50 -6.20 6.64
N VAL A 16 -0.98 -5.20 5.93
CA VAL A 16 -1.38 -4.88 4.57
C VAL A 16 -0.17 -5.00 3.67
N LYS A 17 -0.33 -5.75 2.58
CA LYS A 17 0.71 -6.01 1.60
C LYS A 17 0.31 -5.45 0.25
N VAL A 18 1.28 -4.87 -0.45
CA VAL A 18 1.12 -4.36 -1.81
C VAL A 18 2.06 -5.11 -2.72
N TRP A 19 1.52 -5.59 -3.83
CA TRP A 19 2.21 -6.45 -4.78
C TRP A 19 2.21 -5.81 -6.16
N GLU A 20 3.30 -5.98 -6.90
CA GLU A 20 3.31 -5.75 -8.33
C GLU A 20 2.78 -7.00 -9.03
N LEU A 21 1.64 -6.90 -9.71
CA LEU A 21 1.01 -8.04 -10.37
C LEU A 21 1.84 -8.55 -11.55
N SER A 22 2.58 -7.66 -12.21
CA SER A 22 3.41 -7.97 -13.38
C SER A 22 4.55 -8.94 -13.05
N SER A 23 5.21 -8.74 -11.91
CA SER A 23 6.39 -9.49 -11.47
C SER A 23 6.07 -10.48 -10.35
N GLY A 24 4.97 -10.29 -9.63
CA GLY A 24 4.65 -11.00 -8.40
C GLY A 24 5.46 -10.52 -7.20
N GLU A 25 6.21 -9.42 -7.32
CA GLU A 25 7.05 -8.92 -6.24
C GLU A 25 6.22 -8.20 -5.16
N LEU A 26 6.59 -8.43 -3.91
CA LEU A 26 6.07 -7.68 -2.77
C LEU A 26 6.73 -6.31 -2.74
N LEU A 27 5.97 -5.26 -3.05
CA LEU A 27 6.45 -3.88 -3.06
C LEU A 27 6.45 -3.26 -1.66
N LEU A 28 5.45 -3.59 -0.84
CA LEU A 28 5.28 -2.99 0.48
C LEU A 28 4.60 -3.97 1.43
N SER A 29 5.03 -3.94 2.69
CA SER A 29 4.36 -4.63 3.80
C SER A 29 4.26 -3.65 4.96
N VAL A 30 3.05 -3.28 5.33
CA VAL A 30 2.76 -2.36 6.44
C VAL A 30 2.12 -3.16 7.56
N LEU A 31 2.63 -3.00 8.78
CA LEU A 31 2.05 -3.56 10.00
C LEU A 31 1.25 -2.46 10.70
N PHE A 32 0.04 -2.81 11.14
CA PHE A 32 -0.84 -1.96 11.92
C PHE A 32 -0.98 -2.53 13.33
N ASP A 33 -1.43 -1.67 14.26
CA ASP A 33 -1.73 -2.09 15.64
C ASP A 33 -3.16 -2.67 15.78
N VAL A 34 -3.91 -2.73 14.68
CA VAL A 34 -5.29 -3.22 14.62
C VAL A 34 -5.52 -4.03 13.35
N GLU A 35 -6.52 -4.89 13.39
CA GLU A 35 -6.89 -5.76 12.27
C GLU A 35 -7.49 -4.92 11.14
N ILE A 36 -6.95 -5.05 9.93
CA ILE A 36 -7.44 -4.28 8.78
C ILE A 36 -8.53 -5.08 8.07
N MET A 37 -9.71 -4.47 7.96
CA MET A 37 -10.91 -5.09 7.38
C MET A 37 -11.22 -4.63 5.96
N SER A 38 -10.73 -3.45 5.58
CA SER A 38 -10.92 -2.90 4.24
C SER A 38 -9.67 -2.15 3.79
N VAL A 39 -9.38 -2.23 2.50
CA VAL A 39 -8.30 -1.48 1.86
C VAL A 39 -8.76 -0.94 0.52
N THR A 40 -8.39 0.31 0.19
CA THR A 40 -8.64 0.90 -1.12
C THR A 40 -7.47 1.77 -1.56
N PHE A 41 -7.19 1.79 -2.86
CA PHE A 41 -6.24 2.73 -3.45
C PHE A 41 -6.92 4.06 -3.74
N ASP A 42 -6.12 5.12 -3.72
CA ASP A 42 -6.44 6.37 -4.41
C ASP A 42 -6.46 6.13 -5.94
N PRO A 43 -7.34 6.81 -6.71
CA PRO A 43 -7.37 6.69 -8.18
C PRO A 43 -6.05 7.04 -8.88
N SER A 44 -5.19 7.81 -8.23
CA SER A 44 -3.86 8.19 -8.72
C SER A 44 -2.75 7.28 -8.15
N GLU A 45 -3.11 6.26 -7.36
CA GLU A 45 -2.22 5.27 -6.71
C GLU A 45 -1.11 5.88 -5.82
N TYR A 46 -1.25 7.13 -5.38
CA TYR A 46 -0.30 7.77 -4.45
C TYR A 46 -0.53 7.38 -3.00
N PHE A 47 -1.78 7.04 -2.67
CA PHE A 47 -2.19 6.70 -1.31
C PHE A 47 -2.99 5.41 -1.28
N LEU A 48 -2.96 4.77 -0.13
CA LEU A 48 -3.74 3.61 0.19
C LEU A 48 -4.41 3.85 1.54
N PHE A 49 -5.72 3.61 1.59
CA PHE A 49 -6.54 3.81 2.77
C PHE A 49 -6.93 2.45 3.35
N CYS A 50 -6.77 2.29 4.66
CA CYS A 50 -7.10 1.08 5.41
C CYS A 50 -8.15 1.39 6.47
N GLY A 51 -9.19 0.56 6.58
CA GLY A 51 -10.16 0.60 7.67
C GLY A 51 -9.85 -0.48 8.70
N GLY A 52 -9.61 -0.08 9.95
CA GLY A 52 -9.40 -0.97 11.09
C GLY A 52 -10.72 -1.47 11.71
N SER A 53 -10.66 -2.59 12.43
CA SER A 53 -11.81 -3.15 13.16
C SER A 53 -12.31 -2.27 14.31
N ASP A 54 -11.47 -1.37 14.81
CA ASP A 54 -11.77 -0.37 15.83
C ASP A 54 -12.47 0.90 15.29
N GLY A 55 -12.67 0.98 13.97
CA GLY A 55 -13.21 2.16 13.29
C GLY A 55 -12.17 3.21 12.92
N SER A 56 -10.88 2.96 13.19
CA SER A 56 -9.79 3.84 12.76
C SER A 56 -9.58 3.74 11.25
N ILE A 57 -9.19 4.88 10.64
CA ILE A 57 -8.81 4.94 9.23
C ILE A 57 -7.33 5.30 9.16
N PHE A 58 -6.55 4.48 8.46
CA PHE A 58 -5.14 4.72 8.23
C PHE A 58 -4.91 5.12 6.78
N GLN A 59 -3.96 6.03 6.57
CA GLN A 59 -3.50 6.44 5.25
C GLN A 59 -2.02 6.06 5.10
N VAL A 60 -1.71 5.37 4.01
CA VAL A 60 -0.36 4.94 3.66
C VAL A 60 0.04 5.66 2.37
N SER A 61 1.17 6.34 2.40
CA SER A 61 1.77 6.94 1.20
C SER A 61 2.53 5.89 0.41
N LEU A 62 2.14 5.65 -0.83
CA LEU A 62 2.80 4.76 -1.79
C LEU A 62 3.82 5.49 -2.65
N CYS A 63 3.89 6.83 -2.55
CA CYS A 63 4.80 7.63 -3.33
C CYS A 63 6.23 7.10 -3.14
N SER A 64 6.79 6.58 -4.25
CA SER A 64 8.21 6.25 -4.31
C SER A 64 8.96 7.49 -3.85
N GLN A 65 9.75 7.35 -2.79
CA GLN A 65 10.81 8.30 -2.54
C GLN A 65 11.78 8.16 -3.71
N VAL A 66 11.48 8.85 -4.81
CA VAL A 66 12.49 9.23 -5.79
C VAL A 66 13.39 10.14 -4.99
N GLY A 67 14.40 9.54 -4.35
CA GLY A 67 15.55 10.26 -3.90
C GLY A 67 16.07 10.99 -5.13
N LEU A 68 15.74 12.27 -5.21
CA LEU A 68 16.47 13.22 -6.03
C LEU A 68 17.87 13.24 -5.42
N ASN A 69 18.69 12.25 -5.81
CA ASN A 69 20.11 12.26 -5.59
C ASN A 69 20.70 13.25 -6.60
N THR A 70 20.33 14.52 -6.48
CA THR A 70 21.04 15.62 -7.14
C THR A 70 22.21 15.97 -6.26
N ASN A 71 23.32 15.26 -6.48
CA ASN A 71 24.64 15.78 -6.17
C ASN A 71 25.38 15.88 -7.51
N ASP A 72 25.01 16.90 -8.29
CA ASP A 72 25.97 17.66 -9.08
C ASP A 72 26.85 18.48 -8.12
#